data_AF-A0A9P6M591-F1
#
_entry.id   AF-A0A9P6M591-F1
#
_cell.length_a   1.000
_cell.length_b   1.000
_cell.length_c   1.000
_cell.angle_alpha   90.00
_cell.angle_beta   90.00
_cell.angle_gamma   90.00
#
_symmetry.space_group_name_H-M   'P 1'
#
loop_
_entity.id
_entity.type
_entity.pdbx_description
1 polymer ?
#
loop_
_entity_poly.entity_id
_entity_poly.type
_entity_poly.pdbx_seq_one_letter_code
_entity_poly.pdbx_strand_id
1 'polypeptide(L)'
;MSSAASASSSSDPRRPDCIVDYKPEVKRIEDDDPDVPGFVALVLAVVGLMIRNRTCLWIGMIFSVESYLNQRASEGGLMGSPAATILFSISSLVMNYLPELVALYSGVKI
;
A
#
# COMPACT_ATOMS: atom_id res chain seq x y z
N MET A 1 44.64 -51.82 -9.87
CA MET A 1 45.01 -50.42 -9.54
C MET A 1 43.96 -49.51 -10.13
N SER A 2 43.51 -48.53 -9.35
CA SER A 2 42.20 -47.86 -9.42
C SER A 2 41.98 -47.01 -10.68
N SER A 3 40.84 -47.19 -11.33
CA SER A 3 40.24 -46.17 -12.19
C SER A 3 39.55 -45.15 -11.28
N ALA A 4 40.18 -43.98 -11.11
CA ALA A 4 39.58 -42.86 -10.39
C ALA A 4 38.38 -42.36 -11.21
N ALA A 5 37.19 -42.52 -10.63
CA ALA A 5 35.97 -41.91 -11.14
C ALA A 5 36.20 -40.40 -11.27
N SER A 6 36.06 -39.89 -12.49
CA SER A 6 35.90 -38.47 -12.76
C SER A 6 34.63 -38.00 -12.05
N ALA A 7 34.79 -37.58 -10.79
CA ALA A 7 33.73 -36.94 -10.03
C ALA A 7 33.27 -35.74 -10.85
N SER A 8 32.03 -35.85 -11.31
CA SER A 8 31.32 -34.87 -12.11
C SER A 8 31.57 -33.47 -11.54
N SER A 9 32.21 -32.64 -12.35
CA SER A 9 32.41 -31.22 -12.08
C SER A 9 31.10 -30.42 -12.13
N SER A 10 29.95 -31.07 -11.96
CA SER A 10 28.60 -30.52 -11.98
C SER A 10 28.16 -29.94 -10.64
N SER A 11 28.96 -30.10 -9.58
CA SER A 11 28.62 -29.63 -8.23
C SER A 11 29.56 -28.54 -7.69
N ASP A 12 30.40 -27.94 -8.54
CA ASP A 12 31.30 -26.86 -8.10
C ASP A 12 30.54 -25.52 -8.04
N PRO A 13 30.33 -24.94 -6.83
CA PRO A 13 29.56 -23.68 -6.67
C PRO A 13 30.26 -22.46 -7.26
N ARG A 14 31.54 -22.57 -7.66
CA ARG A 14 32.35 -21.44 -8.16
C ARG A 14 32.32 -21.31 -9.69
N ARG A 15 31.52 -22.13 -10.37
CA ARG A 15 31.42 -22.11 -11.83
C ARG A 15 30.76 -20.83 -12.35
N PRO A 16 31.42 -20.07 -13.25
CA PRO A 16 30.83 -18.87 -13.86
C PRO A 16 29.59 -19.22 -14.70
N ASP A 17 29.52 -20.45 -15.20
CA ASP A 17 28.42 -21.07 -15.94
C ASP A 17 27.17 -21.37 -15.09
N CYS A 18 27.25 -21.26 -13.75
CA CYS A 18 26.11 -21.41 -12.83
C CYS A 18 25.60 -20.08 -12.24
N ILE A 19 26.07 -18.94 -12.74
CA ILE A 19 25.54 -17.63 -12.34
C ILE A 19 24.16 -17.48 -12.99
N VAL A 20 23.11 -17.70 -12.21
CA VAL A 20 21.72 -17.46 -12.63
C VAL A 20 21.36 -16.04 -12.24
N ASP A 21 21.03 -15.21 -13.23
CA ASP A 21 20.51 -13.87 -12.97
C ASP A 21 19.27 -13.95 -12.09
N TYR A 22 19.24 -13.11 -11.05
CA TYR A 22 18.07 -13.01 -10.19
C TYR A 22 16.87 -12.60 -11.05
N LYS A 23 15.93 -13.52 -11.20
CA LYS A 23 14.60 -13.25 -11.74
C LYS A 23 13.69 -13.03 -10.55
N PRO A 24 13.21 -11.79 -10.29
CA PRO A 24 12.22 -11.59 -9.26
C PRO A 24 11.03 -12.51 -9.54
N GLU A 25 10.61 -13.27 -8.53
CA GLU A 25 9.41 -14.08 -8.64
C GLU A 25 8.25 -13.15 -8.97
N VAL A 26 7.61 -13.39 -10.12
CA VAL A 26 6.37 -12.69 -10.48
C VAL A 26 5.31 -13.21 -9.52
N LYS A 27 5.14 -12.52 -8.40
CA LYS A 27 4.13 -12.85 -7.40
C LYS A 27 2.77 -12.84 -8.10
N ARG A 28 2.07 -13.97 -8.09
CA ARG A 28 0.72 -14.05 -8.66
C ARG A 28 -0.19 -13.16 -7.80
N ILE A 29 -1.16 -12.52 -8.44
CA ILE A 29 -2.18 -11.69 -7.77
C ILE A 29 -2.92 -12.51 -6.68
N GLU A 30 -3.01 -13.83 -6.85
CA GLU A 30 -3.63 -14.76 -5.91
C GLU A 30 -2.81 -14.97 -4.61
N ASP A 31 -1.52 -14.62 -4.60
CA ASP A 31 -0.62 -14.72 -3.45
C ASP A 31 -0.43 -13.38 -2.72
N ASP A 32 -1.19 -12.34 -3.09
CA ASP A 32 -1.09 -11.05 -2.41
C ASP A 32 -1.88 -11.00 -1.10
N ASP A 33 -1.23 -10.43 -0.10
CA ASP A 33 -1.82 -10.24 1.21
C ASP A 33 -2.96 -9.22 1.07
N PRO A 34 -4.13 -9.45 1.70
CA PRO A 34 -5.25 -8.54 1.58
C PRO A 34 -4.91 -7.13 2.10
N ASP A 35 -5.40 -6.07 1.42
CA ASP A 35 -5.24 -4.66 1.82
C ASP A 35 -6.10 -4.30 3.04
N VAL A 36 -5.74 -4.87 4.19
CA VAL A 36 -6.34 -4.56 5.49
C VAL A 36 -6.20 -3.07 5.84
N PRO A 37 -5.04 -2.40 5.63
CA PRO A 37 -4.90 -0.98 5.96
C PRO A 37 -5.85 -0.10 5.15
N GLY A 38 -6.02 -0.35 3.85
CA GLY A 38 -6.95 0.40 3.00
C GLY A 38 -8.41 0.20 3.38
N PHE A 39 -8.79 -1.01 3.79
CA PHE A 39 -10.13 -1.28 4.31
C PHE A 39 -10.40 -0.52 5.61
N VAL A 40 -9.45 -0.53 6.56
CA VAL A 40 -9.56 0.23 7.81
C VAL A 40 -9.63 1.72 7.55
N ALA A 41 -8.81 2.23 6.61
CA ALA A 41 -8.83 3.63 6.19
C ALA A 41 -10.20 4.06 5.68
N LEU A 42 -10.82 3.24 4.82
CA LEU A 42 -12.14 3.50 4.28
C LEU A 42 -13.21 3.59 5.36
N VAL A 43 -13.26 2.61 6.28
CA VAL A 43 -14.23 2.58 7.37
C VAL A 43 -14.08 3.81 8.27
N LEU A 44 -12.85 4.15 8.66
CA LEU A 44 -12.57 5.30 9.51
C LEU A 44 -12.92 6.62 8.82
N ALA A 45 -12.65 6.75 7.52
CA ALA A 45 -13.00 7.94 6.76
C ALA A 45 -14.52 8.12 6.63
N VAL A 46 -15.28 7.04 6.37
CA VAL A 46 -16.75 7.09 6.32
C VAL A 46 -17.34 7.43 7.69
N VAL A 47 -16.94 6.70 8.74
CA VAL A 47 -17.44 6.93 10.10
C VAL A 47 -17.07 8.33 10.56
N GLY A 48 -15.80 8.72 10.42
CA GLY A 48 -15.29 10.04 10.81
C GLY A 48 -15.99 11.19 10.10
N LEU A 49 -16.38 11.00 8.84
CA LEU A 49 -17.17 11.97 8.08
C LEU A 49 -18.60 12.09 8.65
N MET A 50 -19.25 10.97 8.96
CA MET A 50 -20.63 10.97 9.49
C MET A 50 -20.72 11.60 10.87
N ILE A 51 -19.78 11.30 11.78
CA ILE A 51 -19.78 11.83 13.14
C ILE A 51 -19.04 13.18 13.28
N ARG A 52 -18.49 13.70 12.16
CA ARG A 52 -17.64 14.89 12.11
C ARG A 52 -16.45 14.86 13.09
N ASN A 53 -15.88 13.69 13.36
CA ASN A 53 -14.76 13.53 14.29
C ASN A 53 -13.41 13.64 13.59
N ARG A 54 -12.66 14.70 13.91
CA ARG A 54 -11.35 15.00 13.34
C ARG A 54 -10.33 13.88 13.56
N THR A 55 -10.32 13.27 14.75
CA THR A 55 -9.31 12.26 15.11
C THR A 55 -9.45 11.01 14.24
N CYS A 56 -10.68 10.57 13.98
CA CYS A 56 -10.95 9.43 13.10
C CYS A 56 -10.50 9.70 11.66
N LEU A 57 -10.71 10.93 11.17
CA LEU A 57 -10.31 11.34 9.82
C LEU A 57 -8.78 11.36 9.66
N TRP A 58 -8.05 11.85 10.66
CA TRP A 58 -6.58 11.83 10.65
C TRP A 58 -6.01 10.41 10.69
N ILE A 59 -6.59 9.54 11.51
CA ILE A 59 -6.17 8.12 11.57
C ILE A 59 -6.48 7.43 10.23
N GLY A 60 -7.66 7.64 9.66
CA GLY A 60 -8.02 7.10 8.34
C GLY A 60 -7.10 7.59 7.21
N MET A 61 -6.64 8.84 7.27
CA MET A 61 -5.66 9.38 6.33
C MET A 61 -4.30 8.65 6.44
N ILE A 62 -3.80 8.42 7.66
CA ILE A 62 -2.54 7.70 7.87
C ILE A 62 -2.61 6.28 7.29
N PHE A 63 -3.68 5.54 7.57
CA PHE A 63 -3.87 4.19 7.01
C PHE A 63 -4.04 4.18 5.49
N SER A 64 -4.62 5.23 4.90
CA SER A 64 -4.71 5.34 3.44
C SER A 64 -3.33 5.54 2.78
N VAL A 65 -2.43 6.27 3.44
CA VAL A 65 -1.05 6.45 2.98
C VAL A 65 -0.25 5.17 3.17
N GLU A 66 -0.44 4.45 4.27
CA GLU A 66 0.19 3.15 4.49
C GLU A 66 -0.21 2.13 3.42
N SER A 67 -1.51 2.02 3.14
CA SER A 67 -2.06 1.18 2.07
C SER A 67 -1.43 1.52 0.71
N TYR A 68 -1.25 2.81 0.42
CA TYR A 68 -0.60 3.27 -0.81
C TYR A 68 0.90 2.94 -0.89
N LEU A 69 1.64 3.10 0.21
CA LEU A 69 3.06 2.75 0.25
C LEU A 69 3.30 1.24 0.20
N ASN A 70 2.33 0.44 0.65
CA ASN A 70 2.37 -1.01 0.59
C ASN A 70 1.95 -1.58 -0.78
N GLN A 71 1.61 -0.74 -1.77
CA GLN A 71 1.29 -1.20 -3.12
C GLN A 71 2.47 -1.96 -3.75
N ARG A 72 2.23 -3.22 -4.12
CA ARG A 72 3.18 -4.03 -4.88
C ARG A 72 2.95 -3.79 -6.38
N ALA A 73 4.03 -3.86 -7.16
CA ALA A 73 4.05 -3.49 -8.59
C ALA A 73 3.06 -4.27 -9.48
N SER A 74 2.44 -5.34 -8.98
CA SER A 74 1.43 -6.19 -9.63
C SER A 74 0.07 -5.50 -9.83
N GLU A 75 -0.23 -4.40 -9.13
CA GLU A 75 -1.55 -3.75 -9.12
C GLU A 75 -1.65 -2.49 -10.01
N GLY A 76 -1.13 -2.55 -11.24
CA GLY A 76 -1.14 -1.43 -12.21
C GLY A 76 -2.52 -0.99 -12.75
N GLY A 77 -3.61 -1.26 -12.04
CA GLY A 77 -4.97 -0.90 -12.41
C GLY A 77 -5.45 0.38 -11.73
N LEU A 78 -5.64 1.45 -12.50
CA LEU A 78 -6.09 2.77 -12.03
C LEU A 78 -7.39 2.76 -11.20
N MET A 79 -8.27 1.77 -11.39
CA MET A 79 -9.61 1.75 -10.79
C MET A 79 -9.71 0.98 -9.44
N GLY A 80 -8.64 0.33 -8.98
CA GLY A 80 -8.57 -0.37 -7.69
C GLY A 80 -7.40 0.08 -6.82
N SER A 81 -6.78 1.22 -7.13
CA SER A 81 -5.57 1.66 -6.44
C SER A 81 -5.89 2.32 -5.08
N PRO A 82 -5.14 2.00 -4.01
CA PRO A 82 -5.02 2.79 -2.78
C PRO A 82 -4.94 4.32 -2.94
N ALA A 83 -4.61 4.85 -4.13
CA ALA A 83 -4.74 6.27 -4.41
C ALA A 83 -6.18 6.80 -4.25
N ALA A 84 -7.20 5.99 -4.56
CA ALA A 84 -8.59 6.38 -4.42
C ALA A 84 -9.00 6.57 -2.94
N THR A 85 -8.49 5.73 -2.04
CA THR A 85 -8.76 5.87 -0.60
C THR A 85 -8.06 7.10 -0.01
N ILE A 86 -6.88 7.47 -0.52
CA ILE A 86 -6.22 8.75 -0.18
C ILE A 86 -7.08 9.93 -0.60
N LEU A 87 -7.55 9.95 -1.86
CA LEU A 87 -8.39 11.04 -2.36
C LEU A 87 -9.68 11.19 -1.56
N PHE A 88 -10.29 10.06 -1.19
CA PHE A 88 -11.47 10.04 -0.32
C PHE A 88 -11.16 10.60 1.08
N SER A 89 -10.07 10.16 1.71
CA SER A 89 -9.63 10.67 3.02
C SER A 89 -9.34 12.17 2.99
N ILE A 90 -8.65 12.68 1.97
CA ILE A 90 -8.41 14.12 1.81
C ILE A 90 -9.73 14.89 1.66
N SER A 91 -10.64 14.40 0.82
CA SER A 91 -11.95 15.03 0.61
C SER A 91 -12.75 15.10 1.91
N SER A 92 -12.71 14.03 2.72
CA SER A 92 -13.40 13.98 4.01
C SER A 92 -12.86 15.01 5.02
N LEU A 93 -11.54 15.24 5.05
CA LEU A 93 -10.91 16.28 5.86
C LEU A 93 -11.34 17.66 5.39
N VAL A 94 -11.30 17.94 4.08
CA VAL A 94 -11.76 19.23 3.53
C VAL A 94 -13.21 19.50 3.93
N MET A 95 -14.10 18.51 3.80
CA MET A 95 -15.51 18.68 4.18
C MET A 95 -15.71 18.95 5.68
N ASN A 96 -14.82 18.46 6.54
CA ASN A 96 -14.89 18.69 7.98
C ASN A 96 -14.30 20.05 8.40
N TYR A 97 -13.18 20.46 7.80
CA TYR A 97 -12.46 21.69 8.16
C TYR A 97 -12.97 22.95 7.44
N LEU A 98 -13.52 22.82 6.23
CA LEU A 98 -13.93 23.97 5.41
C LEU A 98 -15.05 24.80 6.05
N PRO A 99 -16.12 24.23 6.64
CA PRO A 99 -17.14 25.01 7.34
C PRO A 99 -16.56 25.88 8.46
N GLU A 100 -15.56 25.37 9.17
CA GLU A 100 -14.93 26.06 10.29
C GLU A 100 -13.99 27.18 9.82
N LEU A 101 -13.26 26.96 8.73
CA LEU A 101 -12.44 27.99 8.10
C LEU A 101 -13.30 29.13 7.56
N VAL A 102 -14.44 28.81 6.95
CA VAL A 102 -15.41 29.80 6.47
C VAL A 102 -16.04 30.56 7.64
N ALA A 103 -16.40 29.87 8.73
CA ALA A 103 -16.92 30.50 9.94
C ALA A 103 -15.89 31.48 10.56
N LEU A 104 -14.62 31.05 10.64
CA LEU A 104 -13.51 31.87 11.14
C LEU A 104 -13.32 33.14 10.29
N TYR A 105 -13.35 33.01 8.96
CA TYR A 105 -13.12 34.13 8.04
C TYR A 105 -14.32 35.07 7.90
N SER A 106 -15.54 34.55 8.04
CA SER A 106 -16.77 35.35 7.98
C SER A 106 -17.09 36.08 9.29
N GLY A 107 -16.33 35.83 10.36
CA GLY A 107 -16.60 36.39 11.69
C GLY A 107 -17.91 35.90 12.31
N VAL A 108 -18.59 34.94 11.66
CA VAL A 108 -19.82 34.31 12.13
C VAL A 108 -19.42 33.15 13.02
N LYS A 109 -19.58 33.32 14.34
CA LYS A 109 -19.56 32.19 15.28
C LYS A 109 -20.80 31.34 15.02
N ILE A 110 -20.59 30.16 14.45
CA ILE A 110 -21.60 29.09 14.31
C ILE A 110 -21.65 28.30 15.61
#